data_AF-A0A7Y2JDF5-F1
#
_entry.id   AF-A0A7Y2JDF5-F1
#
_cell.length_a   1.000
_cell.length_b   1.000
_cell.length_c   1.000
_cell.angle_alpha   90.00
_cell.angle_beta   90.00
_cell.angle_gamma   90.00
#
_symmetry.space_group_name_H-M   'P 1'
#
loop_
_entity.id
_entity.type
_entity.pdbx_description
1 polymer ?
#
loop_
_entity_poly.entity_id
_entity_poly.type
_entity_poly.pdbx_seq_one_letter_code
_entity_poly.pdbx_strand_id
1 'polypeptide(L)'
;MECREIREIISAYVDGEASPEEARRAEEHFGRCPECRATEKRMRALGVAVVRTEGAVPSDFRENLFARMEKEDLLPKRRSIFVFSLRWAAIPLAAAAALALFVLSSRDVPRDLSSTAMRPPGVAGPAGELSPEDREIVAYLEILEDPDILNETEIEEMEIFAPSPEQQG
;
A
#
# COMPACT_ATOMS: atom_id res chain seq x y z
N MET A 1 -9.00 -20.70 34.59
CA MET A 1 -9.03 -21.02 33.16
C MET A 1 -9.06 -22.53 33.05
N GLU A 2 -10.09 -23.01 32.34
CA GLU A 2 -10.33 -24.44 32.17
C GLU A 2 -9.41 -25.02 31.09
N CYS A 3 -9.16 -26.33 31.15
CA CYS A 3 -8.34 -26.99 30.12
C CYS A 3 -8.93 -26.83 28.71
N ARG A 4 -10.26 -26.69 28.60
CA ARG A 4 -10.95 -26.47 27.31
C ARG A 4 -10.52 -25.14 26.67
N GLU A 5 -10.55 -24.06 27.43
CA GLU A 5 -10.18 -22.71 26.96
C GLU A 5 -8.71 -22.68 26.53
N ILE A 6 -7.84 -23.35 27.28
CA ILE A 6 -6.42 -23.46 26.94
C ILE A 6 -6.20 -24.20 25.63
N ARG A 7 -6.94 -25.29 25.39
CA ARG A 7 -6.83 -26.06 24.14
C ARG A 7 -7.23 -25.25 22.91
N GLU A 8 -8.09 -24.24 23.07
CA GLU A 8 -8.48 -23.34 21.97
C GLU A 8 -7.37 -22.33 21.64
N ILE A 9 -6.59 -21.87 22.63
CA ILE A 9 -5.54 -20.86 22.43
C ILE A 9 -4.12 -21.41 22.32
N ILE A 10 -3.90 -22.71 22.60
CA ILE A 10 -2.56 -23.30 22.68
C ILE A 10 -1.78 -23.24 21.36
N SER A 11 -2.46 -23.35 20.21
CA SER A 11 -1.80 -23.20 18.90
C SER A 11 -1.30 -21.78 18.71
N ALA A 12 -2.20 -20.80 18.85
CA ALA A 12 -1.86 -19.38 18.76
C ALA A 12 -0.71 -19.01 19.73
N TYR A 13 -0.67 -19.59 20.94
CA TYR A 13 0.46 -19.40 21.85
C TYR A 13 1.77 -19.97 21.30
N VAL A 14 1.76 -21.19 20.75
CA VAL A 14 2.96 -21.82 20.17
C VAL A 14 3.46 -21.04 18.95
N ASP A 15 2.54 -20.51 18.14
CA ASP A 15 2.81 -19.75 16.93
C ASP A 15 3.19 -18.28 17.23
N GLY A 16 2.99 -17.81 18.47
CA GLY A 16 3.30 -16.45 18.90
C GLY A 16 2.22 -15.41 18.56
N GLU A 17 1.02 -15.87 18.25
CA GLU A 17 -0.15 -15.07 17.82
C GLU A 17 -1.16 -14.81 18.94
N ALA A 18 -1.02 -15.47 20.10
CA ALA A 18 -1.87 -15.23 21.26
C ALA A 18 -1.69 -13.80 21.81
N SER A 19 -2.77 -13.18 22.29
CA SER A 19 -2.66 -11.87 22.93
C SER A 19 -1.78 -11.94 24.20
N PRO A 20 -1.20 -10.83 24.67
CA PRO A 20 -0.40 -10.82 25.91
C PRO A 20 -1.16 -11.39 27.12
N GLU A 21 -2.46 -11.10 27.22
CA GLU A 21 -3.35 -11.60 28.26
C GLU A 21 -3.62 -13.10 28.13
N GLU A 22 -3.79 -13.60 26.91
CA GLU A 22 -3.94 -15.02 26.62
C GLU A 22 -2.67 -15.80 26.93
N ALA A 23 -1.52 -15.30 26.48
CA ALA A 23 -0.21 -15.89 26.74
C ALA A 23 0.05 -16.01 28.25
N ARG A 24 -0.21 -14.95 29.03
CA ARG A 24 -0.05 -14.98 30.48
C ARG A 24 -0.96 -16.03 31.14
N ARG A 25 -2.22 -16.11 30.70
CA ARG A 25 -3.18 -17.11 31.22
C ARG A 25 -2.77 -18.53 30.84
N ALA A 26 -2.23 -18.74 29.64
CA ALA A 26 -1.71 -20.01 29.18
C ALA A 26 -0.51 -20.47 30.01
N GLU A 27 0.46 -19.59 30.24
CA GLU A 27 1.65 -19.85 31.07
C GLU A 27 1.29 -20.22 32.51
N GLU A 28 0.36 -19.47 33.12
CA GLU A 28 -0.15 -19.78 34.46
C GLU A 28 -0.77 -21.18 34.50
N HIS A 29 -1.54 -21.55 33.48
CA HIS A 29 -2.16 -22.87 33.40
C HIS A 29 -1.15 -23.99 33.14
N PHE A 30 -0.13 -23.78 32.29
CA PHE A 30 0.94 -24.75 32.08
C PHE A 30 1.75 -25.01 33.37
N GLY A 31 1.79 -24.06 34.29
CA GLY A 31 2.33 -24.25 35.64
C GLY A 31 1.55 -25.25 36.50
N ARG A 32 0.24 -25.41 36.26
CA ARG A 32 -0.67 -26.21 37.10
C ARG A 32 -1.16 -27.50 36.44
N CYS A 33 -1.25 -27.53 35.10
CA CYS A 33 -1.77 -28.66 34.34
C CYS A 33 -0.68 -29.35 33.51
N PRO A 34 -0.26 -30.57 33.88
CA PRO A 34 0.79 -31.29 33.15
C PRO A 34 0.33 -31.75 31.75
N GLU A 35 -0.96 -32.03 31.55
CA GLU A 35 -1.49 -32.45 30.24
C GLU A 35 -1.43 -31.33 29.19
N CYS A 36 -1.84 -30.11 29.58
CA CYS A 36 -1.78 -28.95 28.70
C CYS A 36 -0.31 -28.59 28.40
N ARG A 37 0.58 -28.65 29.40
CA ARG A 37 2.03 -28.48 29.19
C ARG A 37 2.60 -29.53 28.23
N ALA A 38 2.19 -30.80 28.34
CA ALA A 38 2.64 -31.83 27.42
C ALA A 38 2.13 -31.60 26.00
N THR A 39 0.96 -31.00 25.84
CA THR A 39 0.40 -30.65 24.54
C THR A 39 1.15 -29.49 23.88
N GLU A 40 1.46 -28.43 24.63
CA GLU A 40 2.32 -27.32 24.17
C GLU A 40 3.66 -27.84 23.64
N LYS A 41 4.34 -28.69 24.44
CA LYS A 41 5.63 -29.28 24.03
C LYS A 41 5.52 -30.11 22.77
N ARG A 42 4.45 -30.89 22.60
CA ARG A 42 4.23 -31.71 21.39
C ARG A 42 4.05 -30.83 20.16
N MET A 43 3.25 -29.77 20.25
CA MET A 43 3.04 -28.82 19.16
C MET A 43 4.34 -28.11 18.77
N ARG A 44 5.11 -27.63 19.76
CA ARG A 44 6.42 -27.03 19.52
C ARG A 44 7.40 -28.00 18.87
N ALA A 45 7.42 -29.26 19.30
CA ALA A 45 8.26 -30.29 18.71
C ALA A 45 7.86 -30.61 17.25
N LEU A 46 6.56 -30.61 16.94
CA LEU A 46 6.08 -30.75 15.57
C LEU A 46 6.53 -29.60 14.68
N GLY A 47 6.42 -28.34 15.14
CA GLY A 47 6.92 -27.19 14.40
C GLY A 47 8.41 -27.30 14.06
N VAL A 48 9.24 -27.70 15.04
CA VAL A 48 10.67 -27.94 14.81
C VAL A 48 10.93 -29.07 13.81
N ALA A 49 10.12 -30.14 13.86
CA ALA A 49 10.26 -31.26 12.93
C ALA A 49 9.93 -30.84 11.49
N VAL A 50 8.89 -30.03 11.30
CA VAL A 50 8.49 -29.48 9.99
C VAL A 50 9.58 -28.59 9.42
N VAL A 51 10.09 -27.63 10.20
CA VAL A 51 11.19 -26.73 9.76
C VAL A 51 12.44 -27.52 9.37
N ARG A 52 12.74 -28.63 10.05
CA ARG A 52 13.88 -29.50 9.68
C ARG A 52 13.66 -30.28 8.38
N THR A 53 12.42 -30.49 7.97
CA THR A 53 12.09 -31.16 6.70
C THR A 53 12.02 -30.20 5.52
N GLU A 54 11.90 -28.89 5.76
CA GLU A 54 11.96 -27.90 4.69
C GLU A 54 13.35 -27.93 4.05
N GLY A 55 13.39 -28.32 2.77
CA GLY A 55 14.60 -28.32 1.97
C GLY A 55 15.12 -26.90 1.73
N ALA A 56 16.39 -26.78 1.37
CA ALA A 56 16.94 -25.50 0.95
C ALA A 56 16.15 -24.96 -0.26
N VAL A 57 15.70 -23.70 -0.17
CA VAL A 57 15.09 -23.01 -1.29
C VAL A 57 16.14 -22.87 -2.40
N PRO A 58 15.86 -23.30 -3.65
CA PRO A 58 16.81 -23.13 -4.75
C PRO A 58 17.22 -21.67 -4.93
N SER A 59 18.48 -21.40 -5.29
CA SER A 59 19.00 -20.04 -5.50
C SER A 59 18.19 -19.25 -6.51
N ASP A 60 17.65 -19.95 -7.52
CA ASP A 60 16.96 -19.37 -8.66
C ASP A 60 15.44 -19.32 -8.45
N PHE A 61 14.95 -19.64 -7.24
CA PHE A 61 13.52 -19.67 -6.94
C PHE A 61 12.87 -18.30 -7.21
N ARG A 62 13.54 -17.22 -6.82
CA ARG A 62 13.02 -15.86 -6.94
C ARG A 62 12.89 -15.45 -8.40
N GLU A 63 13.93 -15.68 -9.19
CA GLU A 63 13.95 -15.38 -10.62
C GLU A 63 12.87 -16.17 -11.36
N ASN A 64 12.76 -17.48 -11.08
CA ASN A 64 11.73 -18.33 -11.68
C ASN A 64 10.31 -17.94 -11.28
N LEU A 65 10.10 -17.54 -10.02
CA LEU A 65 8.81 -17.05 -9.52
C LEU A 65 8.40 -15.77 -10.28
N PHE A 66 9.28 -14.77 -10.36
CA PHE A 66 8.98 -13.53 -11.07
C PHE A 66 8.78 -13.73 -12.56
N ALA A 67 9.58 -14.58 -13.21
CA ALA A 67 9.39 -14.92 -14.61
C ALA A 67 8.03 -15.58 -14.88
N ARG A 68 7.55 -16.42 -13.95
CA ARG A 68 6.22 -17.04 -14.04
C ARG A 68 5.11 -16.03 -13.80
N MET A 69 5.24 -15.16 -12.79
CA MET A 69 4.28 -14.09 -12.52
C MET A 69 4.14 -13.11 -13.69
N GLU A 70 5.23 -12.79 -14.38
CA GLU A 70 5.21 -11.96 -15.59
C GLU A 70 4.50 -12.67 -16.74
N LYS A 71 4.79 -13.95 -16.96
CA LYS A 71 4.12 -14.77 -17.98
C LYS A 71 2.61 -14.89 -17.75
N GLU A 72 2.19 -14.94 -16.49
CA GLU A 72 0.78 -15.02 -16.08
C GLU A 72 0.12 -13.63 -15.92
N ASP A 73 0.81 -12.54 -16.30
CA ASP A 73 0.31 -11.16 -16.23
C ASP A 73 -0.12 -10.72 -14.81
N LEU A 74 0.41 -11.38 -13.77
CA LEU A 74 0.10 -11.14 -12.35
C LEU A 74 0.85 -9.94 -11.75
N LEU A 75 1.85 -9.42 -12.47
CA LEU A 75 2.59 -8.25 -12.04
C LEU A 75 1.81 -6.96 -12.36
N PRO A 76 1.82 -5.97 -11.45
CA PRO A 76 1.14 -4.70 -11.69
C PRO A 76 1.72 -4.04 -12.93
N LYS A 77 0.85 -3.76 -13.92
CA LYS A 77 1.22 -3.07 -15.15
C LYS A 77 1.66 -1.66 -14.79
N ARG A 78 2.96 -1.37 -14.87
CA ARG A 78 3.48 0.00 -14.72
C ARG A 78 2.87 0.88 -15.81
N ARG A 79 1.83 1.64 -15.47
CA ARG A 79 1.31 2.70 -16.33
C ARG A 79 2.44 3.71 -16.51
N SER A 80 2.80 3.99 -17.77
CA SER A 80 3.90 4.89 -18.08
C SER A 80 3.56 6.30 -17.59
N ILE A 81 4.34 6.78 -16.62
CA ILE A 81 4.29 8.15 -16.08
C ILE A 81 4.43 9.18 -17.21
N PHE A 82 5.08 8.81 -18.31
CA PHE A 82 5.25 9.63 -19.50
C PHE A 82 3.92 9.95 -20.21
N VAL A 83 2.95 9.03 -20.16
CA VAL A 83 1.60 9.27 -20.73
C VAL A 83 0.83 10.28 -19.89
N PHE A 84 1.08 10.30 -18.58
CA PHE A 84 0.56 11.31 -17.68
C PHE A 84 1.24 12.67 -17.93
N SER A 85 2.57 12.73 -18.05
CA SER A 85 3.28 13.99 -18.28
C SER A 85 2.95 14.66 -19.63
N LEU A 86 2.74 13.88 -20.69
CA LEU A 86 2.43 14.44 -22.01
C LEU A 86 1.03 15.07 -22.07
N ARG A 87 0.05 14.50 -21.35
CA ARG A 87 -1.31 15.06 -21.21
C ARG A 87 -1.29 16.40 -20.46
N TRP A 88 -0.45 16.53 -19.44
CA TRP A 88 -0.33 17.77 -18.66
C TRP A 88 0.55 18.82 -19.35
N ALA A 89 1.49 18.42 -20.21
CA ALA A 89 2.28 19.32 -21.04
C ALA A 89 1.49 19.94 -22.22
N ALA A 90 0.38 19.34 -22.64
CA ALA A 90 -0.47 19.89 -23.69
C ALA A 90 -1.22 21.17 -23.24
N ILE A 91 -1.54 21.28 -21.95
CA ILE A 91 -2.26 22.42 -21.35
C ILE A 91 -1.46 23.74 -21.45
N PRO A 92 -0.19 23.83 -20.99
CA PRO A 92 0.59 25.07 -21.10
C PRO A 92 0.90 25.45 -22.55
N LEU A 93 1.07 24.46 -23.44
CA LEU A 93 1.31 24.72 -24.86
C LEU A 93 0.09 25.37 -25.54
N ALA A 94 -1.11 24.85 -25.27
CA ALA A 94 -2.36 25.43 -25.76
C ALA A 94 -2.60 26.84 -25.20
N ALA A 95 -2.32 27.06 -23.91
CA ALA A 95 -2.45 28.37 -23.28
C ALA A 95 -1.47 29.40 -23.89
N ALA A 96 -0.21 29.01 -24.15
CA ALA A 96 0.77 29.88 -24.79
C ALA A 96 0.36 30.24 -26.23
N ALA A 97 -0.19 29.29 -27.00
CA ALA A 97 -0.70 29.56 -28.34
C ALA A 97 -1.90 30.52 -28.31
N ALA A 98 -2.85 30.33 -27.39
CA ALA A 98 -4.00 31.23 -27.22
C ALA A 98 -3.56 32.65 -26.82
N LEU A 99 -2.58 32.77 -25.91
CA LEU A 99 -2.02 34.06 -25.49
C LEU A 99 -1.31 34.76 -26.66
N ALA A 100 -0.53 34.01 -27.45
CA ALA A 100 0.14 34.55 -28.63
C ALA A 100 -0.87 35.09 -29.67
N LEU A 101 -1.95 34.34 -29.93
CA LEU A 101 -3.05 34.77 -30.80
C LEU A 101 -3.76 36.02 -30.27
N PHE A 102 -4.01 36.08 -28.96
CA PHE A 102 -4.61 37.26 -28.32
C PHE A 102 -3.72 38.50 -28.42
N VAL A 103 -2.41 38.37 -28.20
CA VAL A 103 -1.43 39.47 -28.34
C VAL A 103 -1.32 39.94 -29.80
N LEU A 104 -1.37 39.02 -30.75
CA LEU A 104 -1.37 39.37 -32.17
C LEU A 104 -2.66 40.10 -32.58
N SER A 105 -3.82 39.61 -32.15
CA SER A 105 -5.12 40.23 -32.47
C SER A 105 -5.36 41.58 -31.77
N SER A 106 -4.75 41.80 -30.61
CA SER A 106 -4.87 43.07 -29.86
C SER A 106 -3.95 44.18 -30.39
N ARG A 107 -3.04 43.87 -31.31
CA ARG A 107 -2.22 44.88 -32.00
C ARG A 107 -3.01 45.68 -33.05
N ASP A 108 -4.16 45.19 -33.49
CA ASP A 108 -5.02 45.86 -34.48
C ASP A 108 -6.09 46.78 -33.85
N VAL A 109 -6.14 46.89 -32.52
CA VAL A 109 -7.07 47.81 -31.84
C VAL A 109 -6.45 49.22 -31.80
N PRO A 110 -7.04 50.23 -32.45
CA PRO A 110 -6.58 51.61 -32.33
C PRO A 110 -6.74 52.06 -30.86
N ARG A 111 -5.59 52.41 -30.25
CA ARG A 111 -5.53 52.93 -28.88
C ARG A 111 -5.99 54.39 -28.87
N ASP A 112 -7.28 54.63 -28.67
CA ASP A 112 -7.73 55.90 -28.11
C ASP A 112 -7.50 55.87 -26.60
N LEU A 113 -6.42 56.56 -26.19
CA LEU A 113 -6.01 56.75 -24.81
C LEU A 113 -6.92 57.80 -24.16
N SER A 114 -7.76 57.38 -23.22
CA SER A 114 -8.20 58.25 -22.13
C SER A 114 -7.71 57.69 -20.82
N SER A 115 -6.53 58.19 -20.45
CA SER A 115 -5.97 58.12 -19.11
C SER A 115 -6.84 58.95 -18.17
N THR A 116 -7.64 58.29 -17.35
CA THR A 116 -7.99 58.81 -16.02
C THR A 116 -7.53 57.79 -15.00
N ALA A 117 -6.50 58.20 -14.27
CA ALA A 117 -5.92 57.47 -13.15
C ALA A 117 -6.97 57.23 -12.06
N MET A 118 -7.06 55.98 -11.60
CA MET A 118 -7.54 55.67 -10.26
C MET A 118 -6.56 54.69 -9.62
N ARG A 119 -5.85 55.17 -8.60
CA ARG A 119 -4.93 54.39 -7.78
C ARG A 119 -5.75 53.61 -6.75
N PRO A 120 -5.74 52.26 -6.73
CA PRO A 120 -6.27 51.52 -5.60
C PRO A 120 -5.28 51.57 -4.42
N PRO A 121 -5.79 51.57 -3.18
CA PRO A 121 -4.96 51.59 -1.98
C PRO A 121 -4.20 50.27 -1.81
N GLY A 122 -3.01 50.37 -1.22
CA GLY A 122 -2.16 49.23 -0.91
C GLY A 122 -2.84 48.27 0.05
N VAL A 123 -2.86 47.00 -0.32
CA VAL A 123 -3.05 45.88 0.60
C VAL A 123 -1.69 45.23 0.75
N ALA A 124 -1.03 45.54 1.86
CA ALA A 124 0.03 44.72 2.40
C ALA A 124 -0.63 43.47 3.00
N GLY A 125 -0.40 42.32 2.38
CA GLY A 125 -0.62 41.00 2.98
C GLY A 125 0.59 40.15 2.61
N PRO A 126 1.25 39.47 3.55
CA PRO A 126 2.34 38.58 3.19
C PRO A 126 1.77 37.46 2.33
N ALA A 127 2.28 37.33 1.10
CA ALA A 127 2.30 36.04 0.45
C ALA A 127 3.12 35.14 1.38
N GLY A 128 2.43 34.33 2.18
CA GLY A 128 3.06 33.32 3.02
C GLY A 128 3.80 32.37 2.09
N GLU A 129 5.11 32.58 1.95
CA GLU A 129 6.01 31.50 1.60
C GLU A 129 5.80 30.42 2.67
N LEU A 130 5.26 29.28 2.25
CA LEU A 130 5.23 28.08 3.08
C LEU A 130 6.65 27.84 3.59
N SER A 131 6.79 27.79 4.92
CA SER A 131 8.05 27.50 5.59
C SER A 131 8.60 26.18 5.05
N PRO A 132 9.92 25.98 4.96
CA PRO A 132 10.50 24.69 4.56
C PRO A 132 9.95 23.50 5.36
N GLU A 133 9.47 23.72 6.59
CA GLU A 133 8.80 22.70 7.41
C GLU A 133 7.39 22.35 6.92
N ASP A 134 6.63 23.32 6.37
CA ASP A 134 5.30 23.09 5.79
C ASP A 134 5.37 22.30 4.47
N ARG A 135 6.51 22.36 3.77
CA ARG A 135 6.77 21.55 2.55
C ARG A 135 6.96 20.07 2.85
N GLU A 136 7.45 19.74 4.04
CA GLU A 136 7.71 18.36 4.44
C GLU A 136 6.42 17.63 4.85
N ILE A 137 5.46 18.34 5.46
CA ILE A 137 4.12 17.81 5.78
C ILE A 137 3.33 17.48 4.50
N VAL A 138 3.45 18.31 3.45
CA VAL A 138 2.82 18.07 2.15
C VAL A 138 3.40 16.84 1.44
N ALA A 139 4.69 16.54 1.64
CA ALA A 139 5.33 15.35 1.07
C ALA A 139 4.85 14.03 1.72
N TYR A 140 4.31 14.09 2.95
CA TYR A 140 3.73 12.91 3.63
C TYR A 140 2.21 12.79 3.48
N LEU A 141 1.52 13.83 3.02
CA LEU A 141 0.09 13.77 2.71
C LEU A 141 -0.24 12.97 1.44
N GLU A 142 0.71 12.85 0.51
CA GLU A 142 0.58 12.05 -0.72
C GLU A 142 0.42 10.53 -0.46
N ILE A 143 0.68 10.08 0.77
CA ILE A 143 0.51 8.68 1.21
C ILE A 143 -0.87 8.42 1.82
N LEU A 144 -1.59 9.45 2.27
CA LEU A 144 -2.88 9.30 2.97
C LEU A 144 -4.10 9.79 2.18
N GLU A 145 -3.92 10.25 0.94
CA GLU A 145 -4.99 10.79 0.10
C GLU A 145 -5.46 9.80 -1.00
N ASP A 146 -5.36 8.50 -0.72
CA ASP A 146 -6.05 7.46 -1.50
C ASP A 146 -7.26 6.92 -0.71
N PRO A 147 -8.43 7.60 -0.77
CA PRO A 147 -9.65 7.14 -0.12
C PRO A 147 -10.22 5.85 -0.74
N ASP A 148 -9.66 5.35 -1.85
CA ASP A 148 -10.10 4.10 -2.49
C ASP A 148 -9.46 2.84 -1.85
N ILE A 149 -8.50 2.99 -0.91
CA ILE A 149 -7.92 1.83 -0.20
C ILE A 149 -8.80 1.39 0.99
N LEU A 150 -9.69 2.25 1.49
CA LEU A 150 -10.46 2.01 2.72
C LEU A 150 -11.97 1.99 2.52
N ASN A 151 -12.48 1.65 1.33
CA ASN A 151 -13.91 1.35 1.17
C ASN A 151 -14.15 0.05 0.38
N GLU A 152 -14.50 -0.97 1.15
CA GLU A 152 -15.43 -2.05 0.84
C GLU A 152 -14.98 -3.18 -0.10
N THR A 153 -14.40 -4.21 0.54
CA THR A 153 -14.95 -5.58 0.54
C THR A 153 -15.65 -6.09 -0.72
N GLU A 154 -14.89 -6.69 -1.63
CA GLU A 154 -15.32 -7.90 -2.33
C GLU A 154 -14.29 -8.99 -2.05
N ILE A 155 -14.61 -9.86 -1.10
CA ILE A 155 -13.92 -11.14 -0.92
C ILE A 155 -14.38 -12.00 -2.09
N GLU A 156 -13.68 -11.93 -3.23
CA GLU A 156 -13.78 -12.97 -4.25
C GLU A 156 -13.17 -14.25 -3.67
N GLU A 157 -13.98 -15.31 -3.69
CA GLU A 157 -13.67 -16.62 -3.14
C GLU A 157 -12.30 -17.09 -3.65
N MET A 158 -11.43 -17.39 -2.70
CA MET A 158 -10.14 -18.00 -2.93
C MET A 158 -10.38 -19.42 -3.47
N GLU A 159 -10.48 -19.59 -4.79
CA GLU A 159 -10.49 -20.92 -5.41
C GLU A 159 -9.13 -21.58 -5.13
N ILE A 160 -9.15 -22.50 -4.17
CA ILE A 160 -8.06 -23.43 -3.89
C ILE A 160 -7.84 -24.25 -5.16
N PHE A 161 -6.77 -23.95 -5.88
CA PHE A 161 -6.33 -24.73 -7.03
C PHE A 161 -5.76 -26.07 -6.53
N ALA A 162 -6.62 -27.08 -6.38
CA ALA A 162 -6.20 -28.45 -6.13
C ALA A 162 -5.60 -29.04 -7.42
N PRO A 163 -4.37 -29.59 -7.41
CA PRO A 163 -3.83 -30.26 -8.59
C PRO A 163 -4.65 -31.51 -8.92
N SER A 164 -5.02 -31.67 -10.20
CA SER A 164 -5.74 -32.85 -10.70
C SER A 164 -4.88 -34.12 -10.54
N PRO A 165 -5.48 -35.28 -10.20
CA PRO A 165 -4.73 -36.52 -10.12
C PRO A 165 -4.29 -36.94 -11.54
N GLU A 166 -2.98 -37.10 -11.71
CA GLU A 166 -2.39 -37.75 -12.87
C GLU A 166 -3.04 -39.12 -13.08
N GLN A 167 -3.77 -39.28 -14.19
CA GLN A 167 -4.20 -40.60 -14.65
C GLN A 167 -2.96 -41.34 -15.18
N GLN A 168 -2.44 -42.24 -14.35
CA GLN A 168 -1.57 -43.32 -14.79
C GLN A 168 -2.37 -44.24 -15.71
N GLY A 169 -2.02 -44.24 -16.98
CA GLY A 169 -2.30 -45.31 -17.95
C GLY A 169 -1.01 -46.01 -18.33
#